data_AF-A0A7X5QF16-F1
#
_entry.id   AF-A0A7X5QF16-F1
#
_cell.length_a   1.000
_cell.length_b   1.000
_cell.length_c   1.000
_cell.angle_alpha   90.00
_cell.angle_beta   90.00
_cell.angle_gamma   90.00
#
_symmetry.space_group_name_H-M   'P 1'
#
loop_
_entity.id
_entity.type
_entity.pdbx_description
1 polymer ?
#
loop_
_entity_poly.entity_id
_entity_poly.type
_entity_poly.pdbx_seq_one_letter_code
_entity_poly.pdbx_strand_id
1 'polypeptide(L)'
;MRCKMLTAAAVSFVMLTAGCSTLERVVYRPDINQGNYLTSANVSKIHKGMTQQQVAYTLGTPMLQDPFGTQTWFYVFRQQPGHEKVAQQTLTLTFDSNGVLTDIKNENSLTENLQ
;
A
#
# COMPACT_ATOMS: atom_id res chain seq x y z
N MET A 1 18.33 -30.11 44.92
CA MET A 1 19.34 -29.44 44.07
C MET A 1 19.04 -29.55 42.57
N ARG A 2 18.55 -30.70 42.07
CA ARG A 2 18.19 -30.90 40.65
C ARG A 2 17.13 -29.95 40.08
N CYS A 3 16.05 -29.67 40.82
CA CYS A 3 15.02 -28.71 40.34
C CYS A 3 15.56 -27.29 40.18
N LYS A 4 16.48 -26.85 41.06
CA LYS A 4 17.09 -25.51 40.98
C LYS A 4 17.97 -25.35 39.72
N MET A 5 18.70 -26.39 39.34
CA MET A 5 19.52 -26.41 38.12
C MET A 5 18.65 -26.43 36.86
N LEU A 6 17.54 -27.17 36.86
CA LEU A 6 16.60 -27.20 35.74
C LEU A 6 15.93 -25.83 35.52
N THR A 7 15.53 -25.14 36.59
CA THR A 7 15.01 -23.76 36.47
C THR A 7 16.06 -22.77 35.96
N ALA A 8 17.32 -22.90 36.38
CA ALA A 8 18.38 -22.01 35.90
C ALA A 8 18.67 -22.23 34.40
N ALA A 9 18.70 -23.48 33.94
CA ALA A 9 18.89 -23.81 32.53
C ALA A 9 17.76 -23.29 31.64
N ALA A 10 16.50 -23.41 32.10
CA ALA A 10 15.34 -22.91 31.37
C ALA A 10 15.35 -21.37 31.25
N VAL A 11 15.73 -20.65 32.31
CA VAL A 11 15.81 -19.18 32.29
C VAL A 11 16.93 -18.69 31.36
N SER A 12 18.11 -19.32 31.37
CA SER A 12 19.18 -18.98 30.41
C SER A 12 18.77 -19.21 28.96
N PHE A 13 18.01 -20.27 28.69
CA PHE A 13 17.54 -20.58 27.33
C PHE A 13 16.51 -19.54 26.82
N VAL A 14 15.64 -19.03 27.70
CA VAL A 14 14.70 -17.95 27.37
C VAL A 14 15.43 -16.63 27.13
N MET A 15 16.44 -16.28 27.93
CA MET A 15 17.22 -15.06 27.73
C MET A 15 18.01 -15.08 26.40
N LEU A 16 18.58 -16.24 26.03
CA LEU A 16 19.32 -16.40 24.78
C LEU A 16 18.42 -16.31 23.53
N THR A 17 17.12 -16.55 23.65
CA THR A 17 16.17 -16.55 22.53
C THR A 17 15.31 -15.28 22.45
N ALA A 18 15.30 -14.43 23.48
CA ALA A 18 14.50 -13.20 23.52
C ALA A 18 15.00 -12.04 22.63
N GLY A 19 16.17 -12.18 21.99
CA GLY A 19 16.86 -11.07 21.29
C GLY A 19 16.50 -10.83 19.82
N CYS A 20 15.83 -11.75 19.12
CA CYS A 20 15.81 -11.70 17.65
C CYS A 20 14.55 -11.11 16.99
N SER A 21 13.47 -10.78 17.71
CA SER A 21 12.21 -10.35 17.05
C SER A 21 11.28 -9.44 17.86
N THR A 22 11.51 -9.28 19.16
CA THR A 22 10.63 -8.50 20.06
C THR A 22 10.92 -6.99 20.01
N LEU A 23 12.07 -6.58 19.46
CA LEU A 23 12.52 -5.19 19.43
C LEU A 23 12.15 -4.43 18.15
N GLU A 24 11.56 -5.08 17.15
CA GLU A 24 11.20 -4.40 15.89
C GLU A 24 10.33 -3.17 16.14
N ARG A 25 9.33 -3.28 17.02
CA ARG A 25 8.43 -2.18 17.39
C ARG A 25 9.06 -1.09 18.26
N VAL A 26 10.25 -1.33 18.83
CA VAL A 26 10.92 -0.38 19.75
C VAL A 26 11.74 0.65 18.98
N VAL A 27 12.19 0.32 17.76
CA VAL A 27 12.93 1.24 16.90
C VAL A 27 11.97 2.13 16.13
N TYR A 28 12.28 3.44 16.10
CA TYR A 28 11.53 4.41 15.31
C TYR A 28 11.55 4.03 13.83
N ARG A 29 10.37 3.99 13.23
CA ARG A 29 10.17 3.80 11.80
C ARG A 29 9.28 4.92 11.29
N PRO A 30 9.74 5.74 10.32
CA PRO A 30 8.92 6.80 9.76
C PRO A 30 7.78 6.24 8.93
N ASP A 31 6.72 7.03 8.80
CA ASP A 31 5.59 6.72 7.91
C ASP A 31 6.03 6.82 6.45
N ILE A 32 5.61 5.83 5.65
CA ILE A 32 5.95 5.74 4.23
C ILE A 32 4.67 5.83 3.41
N ASN A 33 4.55 6.92 2.66
CA ASN A 33 3.50 7.12 1.66
C ASN A 33 4.11 6.96 0.27
N GLN A 34 3.49 6.17 -0.59
CA GLN A 34 3.99 5.84 -1.92
C GLN A 34 2.89 5.96 -2.98
N GLY A 35 3.27 6.57 -4.10
CA GLY A 35 2.46 6.70 -5.32
C GLY A 35 1.53 7.90 -5.36
N ASN A 36 0.42 7.77 -6.08
CA ASN A 36 -0.48 8.88 -6.37
C ASN A 36 -1.48 9.07 -5.24
N TYR A 37 -1.61 10.29 -4.70
CA TYR A 37 -2.61 10.59 -3.69
C TYR A 37 -4.01 10.65 -4.32
N LEU A 38 -4.88 9.72 -3.95
CA LEU A 38 -6.23 9.59 -4.49
C LEU A 38 -7.26 9.99 -3.45
N THR A 39 -8.09 10.97 -3.78
CA THR A 39 -9.26 11.36 -2.96
C THR A 39 -10.53 10.89 -3.64
N SER A 40 -11.55 10.53 -2.85
CA SER A 40 -12.86 10.12 -3.39
C SER A 40 -13.44 11.19 -4.33
N ALA A 41 -13.23 12.47 -4.00
CA ALA A 41 -13.67 13.60 -4.82
C ALA A 41 -12.94 13.72 -6.18
N ASN A 42 -11.69 13.27 -6.27
CA ASN A 42 -10.95 13.26 -7.53
C ASN A 42 -11.32 12.04 -8.37
N VAL A 43 -11.46 10.87 -7.75
CA VAL A 43 -11.89 9.64 -8.44
C VAL A 43 -13.31 9.80 -9.00
N SER A 44 -14.22 10.45 -8.28
CA SER A 44 -15.60 10.69 -8.74
C SER A 44 -15.71 11.62 -9.94
N LYS A 45 -14.68 12.43 -10.23
CA LYS A 45 -14.66 13.31 -11.41
C LYS A 45 -14.33 12.55 -12.68
N ILE A 46 -13.74 11.36 -12.58
CA ILE A 46 -13.35 10.55 -13.73
C ILE A 46 -14.54 9.73 -14.21
N HIS A 47 -14.75 9.74 -15.53
CA HIS A 47 -15.76 8.92 -16.17
C HIS A 47 -15.26 8.41 -17.51
N LYS A 48 -15.89 7.34 -18.01
CA LYS A 48 -15.60 6.79 -19.33
C LYS A 48 -15.78 7.86 -20.41
N GLY A 49 -14.98 7.78 -21.48
CA GLY A 49 -14.96 8.77 -22.55
C GLY A 49 -13.98 9.93 -22.35
N MET A 50 -13.36 10.07 -21.16
CA MET A 50 -12.29 11.05 -20.95
C MET A 50 -11.02 10.69 -21.73
N THR A 51 -10.31 11.68 -22.25
CA THR A 51 -8.98 11.47 -22.83
C THR A 51 -7.92 11.29 -21.74
N GLN A 52 -6.82 10.61 -22.07
CA GLN A 52 -5.64 10.51 -21.19
C GLN A 52 -5.20 11.86 -20.62
N GLN A 53 -5.25 12.92 -21.42
CA GLN A 53 -4.89 14.28 -20.98
C GLN A 53 -5.88 14.84 -19.95
N GLN A 54 -7.18 14.62 -20.12
CA GLN A 54 -8.21 15.04 -19.15
C GLN A 54 -8.07 14.28 -17.83
N VAL A 55 -7.80 12.97 -17.90
CA VAL A 55 -7.53 12.14 -16.73
C VAL A 55 -6.28 12.64 -16.00
N ALA A 56 -5.18 12.86 -16.73
CA ALA A 56 -3.93 13.36 -16.15
C ALA A 56 -4.08 14.77 -15.55
N TYR A 57 -4.92 15.63 -16.14
CA TYR A 57 -5.24 16.93 -15.54
C TYR A 57 -5.98 16.81 -14.21
N THR A 58 -6.84 15.80 -14.09
CA THR A 58 -7.70 15.61 -12.90
C THR A 58 -7.00 14.84 -11.77
N LEU A 59 -6.24 13.80 -12.11
CA LEU A 59 -5.58 12.91 -11.15
C LEU A 59 -4.06 13.13 -11.04
N GLY A 60 -3.47 13.93 -11.93
CA GLY A 60 -2.03 14.00 -12.13
C GLY A 60 -1.50 12.86 -13.02
N THR A 61 -0.19 12.88 -13.26
CA THR A 61 0.50 11.82 -14.01
C THR A 61 0.49 10.51 -13.21
N PRO A 62 0.12 9.38 -13.83
CA PRO A 62 0.15 8.09 -13.13
C PRO A 62 1.59 7.72 -12.76
N MET A 63 1.78 7.12 -11.58
CA MET A 63 3.09 6.61 -11.16
C MET A 63 3.55 5.44 -12.05
N LEU A 64 2.60 4.63 -12.55
CA LEU A 64 2.88 3.42 -13.32
C LEU A 64 1.99 3.36 -14.55
N GLN A 65 2.59 2.97 -15.67
CA GLN A 65 1.90 2.67 -16.92
C GLN A 65 2.31 1.26 -17.37
N ASP A 66 1.39 0.52 -17.97
CA ASP A 66 1.70 -0.81 -18.51
C ASP A 66 2.74 -0.72 -19.64
N PRO A 67 3.92 -1.37 -19.50
CA PRO A 67 4.95 -1.34 -20.53
C PRO A 67 4.65 -2.25 -21.73
N PHE A 68 3.63 -3.12 -21.65
CA PHE A 68 3.34 -4.13 -22.67
C PHE A 68 2.28 -3.70 -23.69
N GLY A 69 1.85 -2.44 -23.67
CA GLY A 69 1.01 -1.85 -24.69
C GLY A 69 -0.50 -1.98 -24.47
N THR A 70 -0.96 -2.41 -23.29
CA THR A 70 -2.41 -2.46 -22.98
C THR A 70 -3.01 -1.07 -22.75
N GLN A 71 -2.19 -0.01 -22.79
CA GLN A 71 -2.59 1.38 -22.47
C GLN A 71 -3.35 1.44 -21.13
N THR A 72 -2.78 0.81 -20.11
CA THR A 72 -3.35 0.81 -18.77
C THR A 72 -2.50 1.72 -17.87
N TRP A 73 -3.16 2.61 -17.15
CA TRP A 73 -2.54 3.44 -16.13
C TRP A 73 -2.92 2.93 -14.75
N PHE A 74 -1.92 2.85 -13.88
CA PHE A 74 -2.11 2.45 -12.49
C PHE A 74 -1.80 3.63 -11.57
N TYR A 75 -2.84 4.09 -10.88
CA TYR A 75 -2.74 5.03 -9.78
C TYR A 75 -2.78 4.23 -8.48
N VAL A 76 -1.61 3.97 -7.91
CA VAL A 76 -1.48 3.24 -6.64
C VAL A 76 -1.21 4.24 -5.55
N PHE A 77 -2.02 4.22 -4.49
CA PHE A 77 -1.74 4.91 -3.23
C PHE A 77 -1.48 3.87 -2.15
N ARG A 78 -0.27 3.85 -1.59
CA ARG A 78 0.12 2.93 -0.53
C ARG A 78 0.61 3.71 0.68
N GLN A 79 0.04 3.42 1.84
CA GLN A 79 0.40 4.04 3.11
C GLN A 79 0.82 2.97 4.12
N GLN A 80 1.99 3.17 4.72
CA GLN A 80 2.53 2.33 5.78
C GLN A 80 2.96 3.20 6.95
N PRO A 81 2.08 3.43 7.94
CA PRO A 81 2.42 4.18 9.13
C PRO A 81 3.31 3.34 10.04
N GLY A 82 4.54 3.76 10.35
CA GLY A 82 5.51 3.04 11.19
C GLY A 82 5.45 1.51 11.12
N HIS A 83 5.00 0.89 12.22
CA HIS A 83 4.84 -0.57 12.38
C HIS A 83 3.39 -1.07 12.20
N GLU A 84 2.51 -0.21 11.69
CA GLU A 84 1.11 -0.54 11.41
C GLU A 84 0.95 -1.29 10.09
N LYS A 85 -0.27 -1.83 9.90
CA LYS A 85 -0.63 -2.51 8.66
C LYS A 85 -0.58 -1.55 7.48
N VAL A 86 -0.19 -2.09 6.33
CA VAL A 86 -0.18 -1.38 5.06
C VAL A 86 -1.62 -1.22 4.58
N ALA A 87 -2.00 0.00 4.24
CA ALA A 87 -3.22 0.30 3.51
C ALA A 87 -2.86 0.61 2.05
N GLN A 88 -3.64 0.11 1.10
CA GLN A 88 -3.44 0.40 -0.31
C GLN A 88 -4.77 0.66 -1.02
N GLN A 89 -4.75 1.59 -1.96
CA GLN A 89 -5.80 1.80 -2.93
C GLN A 89 -5.18 1.74 -4.32
N THR A 90 -5.78 0.97 -5.22
CA THR A 90 -5.32 0.86 -6.61
C THR A 90 -6.46 1.25 -7.53
N LEU A 91 -6.30 2.36 -8.24
CA LEU A 91 -7.16 2.76 -9.34
C LEU A 91 -6.50 2.39 -10.67
N THR A 92 -7.10 1.46 -11.38
CA THR A 92 -6.66 0.98 -12.69
C THR A 92 -7.56 1.56 -13.76
N LEU A 93 -6.96 2.28 -14.71
CA LEU A 93 -7.65 2.93 -15.82
C LEU A 93 -7.16 2.33 -17.12
N THR A 94 -8.06 1.84 -17.95
CA THR A 94 -7.71 1.26 -19.26
C THR A 94 -8.22 2.16 -20.38
N PHE A 95 -7.36 2.43 -21.35
CA PHE A 95 -7.64 3.30 -22.48
C PHE A 95 -7.71 2.50 -23.79
N ASP A 96 -8.50 2.98 -24.75
CA ASP A 96 -8.50 2.45 -26.12
C ASP A 96 -7.31 2.95 -26.94
N SER A 97 -7.19 2.52 -28.20
CA SER A 97 -6.12 2.93 -29.13
C SER A 97 -6.07 4.44 -29.42
N ASN A 98 -7.13 5.19 -29.10
CA ASN A 98 -7.22 6.63 -29.29
C ASN A 98 -6.91 7.39 -27.99
N GLY A 99 -6.52 6.70 -26.91
CA GLY A 99 -6.27 7.29 -25.61
C GLY A 99 -7.54 7.72 -24.87
N VAL A 100 -8.68 7.08 -25.15
CA VAL A 100 -9.96 7.36 -24.49
C VAL A 100 -10.23 6.31 -23.41
N LEU A 101 -10.65 6.77 -22.23
CA LEU A 101 -10.90 5.93 -21.07
C LEU A 101 -12.11 5.02 -21.28
N THR A 102 -11.88 3.70 -21.28
CA THR A 102 -12.91 2.68 -21.52
C THR A 102 -13.28 1.89 -20.28
N ASP A 103 -12.33 1.71 -19.35
CA ASP A 103 -12.58 0.98 -18.11
C ASP A 103 -11.96 1.65 -16.88
N ILE A 104 -12.67 1.53 -15.76
CA ILE A 104 -12.32 2.14 -14.47
C ILE A 104 -12.52 1.07 -13.41
N LYS A 105 -11.43 0.58 -12.83
CA LYS A 105 -11.43 -0.38 -11.73
C LYS A 105 -10.79 0.24 -10.50
N ASN A 106 -11.57 0.41 -9.44
CA ASN A 106 -11.09 0.94 -8.17
C ASN A 106 -11.08 -0.16 -7.11
N GLU A 107 -9.89 -0.64 -6.77
CA GLU A 107 -9.68 -1.63 -5.71
C GLU A 107 -9.22 -0.91 -4.45
N ASN A 108 -10.16 -0.67 -3.54
CA ASN A 108 -9.84 -0.23 -2.20
C ASN A 108 -9.50 -1.47 -1.37
N SER A 109 -8.22 -1.67 -1.04
CA SER A 109 -7.83 -2.53 0.09
C SER A 109 -7.69 -1.73 1.39
N LEU A 110 -8.20 -0.48 1.39
CA LEU A 110 -8.53 0.26 2.59
C LEU A 110 -9.42 -0.63 3.44
N THR A 111 -8.82 -1.26 4.44
CA THR A 111 -9.54 -2.00 5.46
C THR A 111 -10.61 -1.04 5.98
N GLU A 112 -11.87 -1.44 6.01
CA GLU A 112 -13.03 -0.65 6.48
C GLU A 112 -12.94 -0.23 7.96
N ASN A 113 -11.74 -0.04 8.51
CA ASN A 113 -11.49 0.23 9.92
C ASN A 113 -10.55 1.42 10.08
N LEU A 114 -11.02 2.59 9.68
CA LEU A 114 -10.69 3.86 10.31
C LEU A 114 -12.00 4.62 10.53
N GLN A 115 -12.80 4.11 11.47
CA GLN A 115 -13.74 4.91 12.27
C GLN A 115 -13.14 5.05 13.67
#